data_AF-A0A951GL79-F1
#
_entry.id   AF-A0A951GL79-F1
#
_cell.length_a   1.000
_cell.length_b   1.000
_cell.length_c   1.000
_cell.angle_alpha   90.00
_cell.angle_beta   90.00
_cell.angle_gamma   90.00
#
_symmetry.space_group_name_H-M   'P 1'
#
loop_
_entity.id
_entity.type
_entity.pdbx_description
1 polymer ?
#
loop_
_entity_poly.entity_id
_entity_poly.type
_entity_poly.pdbx_seq_one_letter_code
_entity_poly.pdbx_strand_id
1 'polypeptide(L)'
;MAVFGNLTVQLDPWQVDYGTELPLDEAEQPAQDEPRDFNVEIALEDWQPIRPSDEIRPAKLIFVDGVRRIEARLIIRRQERLCHGAFGSHAVGAAVVADSTAVCEAPRIGRLIIVGSGETVAARVPVKSDLVFQPLSTADTDPDAPLRALQESMRREEERKGRDLASTDGALVIADGPLTFAEPSRAAVLGYIKSYSGCTCRGSDWTCLLG
;
A
#
# COMPACT_ATOMS: atom_id res chain seq x y z
N MET A 1 -15.20 30.95 -1.87
CA MET A 1 -14.04 30.73 -0.97
C MET A 1 -12.91 30.17 -1.81
N ALA A 2 -11.67 30.61 -1.61
CA ALA A 2 -10.52 30.02 -2.27
C ALA A 2 -10.33 28.57 -1.79
N VAL A 3 -10.02 27.64 -2.70
CA VAL A 3 -9.83 26.20 -2.43
C VAL A 3 -8.80 25.95 -1.32
N PHE A 4 -7.78 26.81 -1.25
CA PHE A 4 -6.67 26.73 -0.31
C PHE A 4 -6.83 27.64 0.93
N GLY A 5 -7.97 28.32 1.09
CA GLY A 5 -8.21 29.18 2.25
C GLY A 5 -7.12 30.23 2.45
N ASN A 6 -6.42 30.18 3.59
CA ASN A 6 -5.33 31.08 3.96
C ASN A 6 -3.93 30.50 3.69
N LEU A 7 -3.84 29.37 2.98
CA LEU A 7 -2.57 28.74 2.61
C LEU A 7 -2.03 29.39 1.34
N THR A 8 -0.76 29.77 1.37
CA THR A 8 0.00 30.08 0.16
C THR A 8 0.58 28.78 -0.36
N VAL A 9 0.09 28.32 -1.51
CA VAL A 9 0.50 27.05 -2.12
C VAL A 9 1.31 27.32 -3.37
N GLN A 10 2.50 26.72 -3.45
CA GLN A 10 3.39 26.80 -4.59
C GLN A 10 3.77 25.39 -5.03
N LEU A 11 3.91 25.18 -6.34
CA LEU A 11 4.55 23.96 -6.83
C LEU A 11 6.02 24.00 -6.47
N ASP A 12 6.53 22.87 -6.00
CA ASP A 12 7.95 22.69 -5.79
C ASP A 12 8.66 22.67 -7.17
N PRO A 13 9.62 23.57 -7.45
CA PRO A 13 10.30 23.62 -8.73
C PRO A 13 11.24 22.44 -9.00
N TRP A 14 11.60 21.65 -7.98
CA TRP A 14 12.39 20.43 -8.15
C TRP A 14 11.50 19.32 -8.70
N GLN A 15 11.93 18.63 -9.77
CA GLN A 15 11.11 17.58 -10.37
C GLN A 15 10.83 16.46 -9.36
N VAL A 16 9.66 15.84 -9.48
CA VAL A 16 9.24 14.69 -8.66
C VAL A 16 10.25 13.53 -8.73
N ASP A 17 10.97 13.41 -9.85
CA ASP A 17 12.00 12.40 -10.09
C ASP A 17 13.33 12.69 -9.37
N TYR A 18 13.57 13.94 -8.96
CA TYR A 18 14.55 14.27 -7.92
C TYR A 18 13.90 14.06 -6.57
N GLY A 19 13.54 12.81 -6.26
CA GLY A 19 13.59 12.38 -4.88
C GLY A 19 14.97 12.73 -4.32
N THR A 20 15.03 12.96 -3.00
CA THR A 20 16.27 12.79 -2.22
C THR A 20 17.07 11.65 -2.85
N GLU A 21 18.39 11.79 -3.08
CA GLU A 21 19.25 10.87 -3.86
C GLU A 21 19.35 9.41 -3.34
N LEU A 22 18.37 8.95 -2.59
CA LEU A 22 18.10 7.58 -2.25
C LEU A 22 16.76 7.22 -2.89
N PRO A 23 16.70 6.20 -3.77
CA PRO A 23 15.44 5.49 -3.97
C PRO A 23 14.89 5.23 -2.57
N LEU A 24 13.68 5.71 -2.28
CA LEU A 24 12.93 5.16 -1.16
C LEU A 24 12.55 3.76 -1.63
N ASP A 25 13.52 2.84 -1.53
CA ASP A 25 13.35 1.40 -1.65
C ASP A 25 12.18 1.04 -0.76
N GLU A 26 11.02 0.85 -1.38
CA GLU A 26 9.76 0.41 -0.80
C GLU A 26 9.36 1.01 0.56
N ALA A 27 9.95 2.11 1.05
CA ALA A 27 10.02 2.35 2.49
C ALA A 27 10.23 1.01 3.24
N GLU A 28 11.45 0.48 3.20
CA GLU A 28 11.92 -0.44 4.24
C GLU A 28 11.44 0.16 5.56
N GLN A 29 10.36 -0.42 6.12
CA GLN A 29 10.03 -0.18 7.50
C GLN A 29 11.32 -0.51 8.23
N PRO A 30 11.93 0.44 8.98
CA PRO A 30 13.15 0.14 9.71
C PRO A 30 12.86 -1.16 10.42
N ALA A 31 13.65 -2.20 10.12
CA ALA A 31 13.43 -3.53 10.64
C ALA A 31 13.26 -3.35 12.13
N GLN A 32 12.03 -3.46 12.61
CA GLN A 32 11.80 -3.43 14.03
C GLN A 32 12.47 -4.73 14.48
N ASP A 33 13.62 -4.60 15.13
CA ASP A 33 14.29 -5.65 15.90
C ASP A 33 13.41 -5.98 17.12
N GLU A 34 12.13 -6.20 16.88
CA GLU A 34 11.26 -6.84 17.82
C GLU A 34 11.72 -8.30 17.92
N PRO A 35 11.90 -8.82 19.15
CA PRO A 35 12.27 -10.20 19.34
C PRO A 35 11.22 -11.09 18.67
N ARG A 36 11.65 -11.80 17.62
CA ARG A 36 10.80 -12.74 16.88
C ARG A 36 10.59 -13.98 17.73
N ASP A 37 9.36 -14.23 18.14
CA ASP A 37 8.97 -15.50 18.72
C ASP A 37 8.75 -16.51 17.58
N PHE A 38 9.55 -17.57 17.58
CA PHE A 38 9.45 -18.66 16.59
C PHE A 38 8.53 -19.79 17.05
N ASN A 39 7.96 -19.71 18.25
CA ASN A 39 7.08 -20.73 18.83
C ASN A 39 5.60 -20.30 18.86
N VAL A 40 5.22 -19.34 18.01
CA VAL A 40 3.89 -18.71 18.02
C VAL A 40 2.76 -19.71 17.72
N GLU A 41 3.03 -20.79 16.99
CA GLU A 41 2.00 -21.78 16.61
C GLU A 41 2.41 -23.22 16.91
N ILE A 42 3.62 -23.62 16.50
CA ILE A 42 4.18 -24.96 16.71
C ILE A 42 5.62 -24.75 17.19
N ALA A 43 6.06 -25.51 18.19
CA ALA A 43 7.46 -25.48 18.60
C ALA A 43 8.34 -25.84 17.40
N LEU A 44 9.49 -25.17 17.25
CA LEU A 44 10.34 -25.38 16.07
C LEU A 44 10.73 -26.87 15.87
N GLU A 45 10.86 -27.62 16.96
CA GLU A 45 11.16 -29.05 16.97
C GLU A 45 10.00 -29.95 16.49
N ASP A 46 8.77 -29.46 16.56
CA ASP A 46 7.55 -30.16 16.13
C ASP A 46 7.09 -29.70 14.73
N TRP A 47 7.78 -28.75 14.11
CA TRP A 47 7.45 -28.27 12.78
C TRP A 47 7.67 -29.38 11.75
N GLN A 48 6.66 -29.63 10.92
CA GLN A 48 6.74 -30.61 9.83
C GLN A 48 6.10 -30.06 8.55
N PRO A 49 6.65 -30.39 7.36
CA PRO A 49 6.06 -30.01 6.09
C PRO A 49 4.65 -30.57 5.92
N ILE A 50 3.69 -29.70 5.58
CA ILE A 50 2.35 -30.12 5.19
C ILE A 50 2.36 -30.45 3.70
N ARG A 51 2.01 -31.69 3.34
CA ARG A 51 1.78 -32.04 1.93
C ARG A 51 0.37 -31.60 1.54
N PRO A 52 0.20 -30.76 0.51
CA PRO A 52 -1.12 -30.41 0.02
C PRO A 52 -1.81 -31.67 -0.52
N SER A 53 -3.10 -31.83 -0.25
CA SER A 53 -3.91 -32.81 -0.97
C SER A 53 -4.25 -32.27 -2.37
N ASP A 54 -4.34 -33.15 -3.37
CA ASP A 54 -4.73 -32.76 -4.73
C ASP A 54 -6.20 -32.33 -4.85
N GLU A 55 -6.97 -32.44 -3.76
CA GLU A 55 -8.43 -32.36 -3.76
C GLU A 55 -8.99 -30.94 -3.79
N ILE A 56 -8.20 -29.92 -3.41
CA ILE A 56 -8.73 -28.56 -3.22
C ILE A 56 -7.90 -27.56 -4.04
N ARG A 57 -8.48 -27.12 -5.16
CA ARG A 57 -8.01 -25.93 -5.89
C ARG A 57 -9.08 -24.85 -5.81
N PRO A 58 -8.70 -23.58 -5.57
CA PRO A 58 -9.66 -22.50 -5.66
C PRO A 58 -10.22 -22.42 -7.08
N ALA A 59 -11.52 -22.17 -7.20
CA ALA A 59 -12.16 -21.97 -8.49
C ALA A 59 -11.68 -20.67 -9.15
N LYS A 60 -11.28 -19.69 -8.34
CA LYS A 60 -10.73 -18.39 -8.79
C LYS A 60 -9.51 -18.00 -7.97
N LEU A 61 -8.44 -17.64 -8.64
CA LEU A 61 -7.26 -17.04 -8.03
C LEU A 61 -7.20 -15.56 -8.40
N ILE A 62 -7.12 -14.67 -7.41
CA ILE A 62 -7.27 -13.24 -7.63
C ILE A 62 -6.04 -12.52 -7.09
N PHE A 63 -5.25 -11.90 -7.94
CA PHE A 63 -4.10 -11.09 -7.52
C PHE A 63 -4.51 -9.64 -7.38
N VAL A 64 -4.26 -9.03 -6.23
CA VAL A 64 -4.51 -7.61 -5.94
C VAL A 64 -3.17 -6.91 -5.75
N ASP A 65 -3.00 -5.82 -6.48
CA ASP A 65 -1.78 -5.01 -6.47
C ASP A 65 -2.16 -3.54 -6.75
N GLY A 66 -1.33 -2.65 -6.25
CA GLY A 66 -1.51 -1.21 -6.28
C GLY A 66 -0.26 -0.49 -6.75
N VAL A 67 -0.48 0.51 -7.59
CA VAL A 67 0.57 1.45 -8.00
C VAL A 67 0.24 2.85 -7.52
N ARG A 68 1.27 3.62 -7.16
CA ARG A 68 1.14 5.02 -6.77
C ARG A 68 2.11 5.90 -7.52
N ARG A 69 1.77 7.18 -7.63
CA ARG A 69 2.62 8.20 -8.23
C ARG A 69 2.38 9.55 -7.59
N ILE A 70 3.46 10.25 -7.23
CA ILE A 70 3.41 11.69 -6.98
C ILE A 70 3.39 12.40 -8.33
N GLU A 71 2.46 13.33 -8.51
CA GLU A 71 2.30 14.11 -9.74
C GLU A 71 2.99 15.46 -9.63
N ALA A 72 2.92 16.08 -8.44
CA ALA A 72 3.61 17.33 -8.15
C ALA A 72 3.82 17.46 -6.63
N ARG A 73 5.00 17.91 -6.22
CA ARG A 73 5.25 18.33 -4.82
C ARG A 73 4.83 19.78 -4.62
N LEU A 74 4.42 20.10 -3.40
CA LEU A 74 3.92 21.41 -2.99
C LEU A 74 4.73 21.94 -1.83
N ILE A 75 5.09 23.21 -1.93
CA ILE A 75 5.55 24.02 -0.83
C ILE A 75 4.37 24.85 -0.35
N ILE A 76 3.96 24.63 0.90
CA ILE A 76 2.76 25.25 1.48
C ILE A 76 3.20 26.13 2.63
N ARG A 77 2.74 27.38 2.64
CA ARG A 77 3.03 28.33 3.72
C ARG A 77 1.74 28.78 4.39
N ARG A 78 1.74 28.75 5.72
CA ARG A 78 0.71 29.40 6.55
C ARG A 78 1.42 30.37 7.49
N GLN A 79 1.32 31.67 7.19
CA GLN A 79 2.13 32.68 7.86
C GLN A 79 3.63 32.32 7.72
N GLU A 80 4.36 32.20 8.83
CA GLU A 80 5.79 31.84 8.86
C GLU A 80 6.03 30.32 8.83
N ARG A 81 4.99 29.48 8.88
CA ARG A 81 5.14 28.02 8.91
C ARG A 81 5.24 27.44 7.51
N LEU A 82 6.31 26.69 7.27
CA LEU A 82 6.51 25.85 6.09
C LEU A 82 5.88 24.47 6.30
N CYS A 83 5.14 24.00 5.31
CA CYS A 83 4.51 22.69 5.25
C CYS A 83 4.78 22.07 3.88
N HIS A 84 4.85 20.74 3.83
CA HIS A 84 5.00 19.98 2.60
C HIS A 84 3.68 19.37 2.18
N GLY A 85 3.40 19.36 0.88
CA GLY A 85 2.24 18.70 0.32
C GLY A 85 2.55 18.06 -1.02
N ALA A 86 1.59 17.35 -1.58
CA ALA A 86 1.70 16.81 -2.92
C ALA A 86 0.34 16.55 -3.55
N PHE A 87 0.29 16.67 -4.87
CA PHE A 87 -0.69 15.96 -5.68
C PHE A 87 -0.17 14.56 -5.95
N GLY A 88 -1.00 13.55 -5.72
CA GLY A 88 -0.66 12.17 -5.99
C GLY A 88 -1.88 11.36 -6.38
N SER A 89 -1.61 10.30 -7.13
CA SER A 89 -2.63 9.33 -7.53
C SER A 89 -2.17 7.92 -7.19
N HIS A 90 -3.14 7.05 -6.93
CA HIS A 90 -2.92 5.63 -6.82
C HIS A 90 -4.00 4.87 -7.60
N ALA A 91 -3.68 3.66 -8.04
CA ALA A 91 -4.59 2.77 -8.73
C ALA A 91 -4.43 1.37 -8.19
N VAL A 92 -5.54 0.75 -7.77
CA VAL A 92 -5.56 -0.62 -7.25
C VAL A 92 -6.29 -1.53 -8.23
N GLY A 93 -5.54 -2.46 -8.81
CA GLY A 93 -6.00 -3.42 -9.79
C GLY A 93 -6.35 -4.78 -9.17
N ALA A 94 -7.00 -5.62 -9.96
CA ALA A 94 -7.04 -7.06 -9.66
C ALA A 94 -6.97 -7.86 -10.96
N ALA A 95 -6.21 -8.94 -10.95
CA ALA A 95 -6.18 -9.93 -12.02
C ALA A 95 -6.86 -11.21 -11.52
N VAL A 96 -7.99 -11.56 -12.14
CA VAL A 96 -8.77 -12.76 -11.82
C VAL A 96 -8.39 -13.87 -12.77
N VAL A 97 -7.92 -14.99 -12.22
CA VAL A 97 -7.56 -16.20 -12.94
C VAL A 97 -8.60 -17.27 -12.65
N ALA A 98 -9.31 -17.70 -13.69
CA ALA A 98 -10.31 -18.77 -13.64
C ALA A 98 -10.32 -19.50 -14.99
N ASP A 99 -10.56 -20.81 -14.99
CA ASP A 99 -10.67 -21.62 -16.23
C ASP A 99 -9.52 -21.37 -17.23
N SER A 100 -8.29 -21.32 -16.72
CA SER A 100 -7.07 -21.03 -17.50
C SER A 100 -7.03 -19.68 -18.21
N THR A 101 -7.91 -18.74 -17.84
CA THR A 101 -7.98 -17.39 -18.38
C THR A 101 -7.68 -16.36 -17.29
N ALA A 102 -6.95 -15.30 -17.63
CA ALA A 102 -6.71 -14.16 -16.76
C ALA A 102 -7.41 -12.91 -17.30
N VAL A 103 -8.16 -12.22 -16.45
CA VAL A 103 -8.84 -10.97 -16.78
C VAL A 103 -8.52 -9.90 -15.74
N CYS A 104 -8.15 -8.71 -16.19
CA CYS A 104 -7.95 -7.56 -15.32
C CYS A 104 -9.28 -6.85 -15.07
N GLU A 105 -9.64 -6.68 -13.80
CA GLU A 105 -10.76 -5.83 -13.42
C GLU A 105 -10.43 -4.34 -13.56
N ALA A 106 -11.47 -3.52 -13.70
CA ALA A 106 -11.32 -2.07 -13.65
C ALA A 106 -10.62 -1.64 -12.33
N PRO A 107 -9.60 -0.78 -12.41
CA PRO A 107 -8.87 -0.36 -11.22
C PRO A 107 -9.69 0.64 -10.39
N ARG A 108 -9.48 0.64 -9.07
CA ARG A 108 -9.95 1.71 -8.19
C ARG A 108 -8.90 2.81 -8.19
N ILE A 109 -9.28 3.99 -8.70
CA ILE A 109 -8.37 5.13 -8.85
C ILE A 109 -8.65 6.14 -7.74
N GLY A 110 -7.64 6.42 -6.91
CA GLY A 110 -7.65 7.48 -5.93
C GLY A 110 -6.78 8.65 -6.37
N ARG A 111 -7.25 9.87 -6.16
CA ARG A 111 -6.51 11.11 -6.46
C ARG A 111 -6.57 12.02 -5.26
N LEU A 112 -5.41 12.36 -4.72
CA LEU A 112 -5.27 13.05 -3.45
C LEU A 112 -4.43 14.31 -3.58
N ILE A 113 -4.91 15.39 -2.98
CA ILE A 113 -4.06 16.49 -2.57
C ILE A 113 -3.77 16.31 -1.09
N ILE A 114 -2.51 16.02 -0.79
CA ILE A 114 -2.07 15.67 0.54
C ILE A 114 -1.31 16.86 1.12
N VAL A 115 -1.66 17.25 2.35
CA VAL A 115 -1.01 18.35 3.06
C VAL A 115 -0.52 17.85 4.41
N GLY A 116 0.76 18.09 4.70
CA GLY A 116 1.38 17.75 5.97
C GLY A 116 1.09 18.75 7.09
N SER A 117 1.76 18.56 8.23
CA SER A 117 1.70 19.48 9.37
C SER A 117 0.31 19.69 10.01
N GLY A 118 -0.66 18.84 9.69
CA GLY A 118 -2.05 18.95 10.15
C GLY A 118 -2.85 20.05 9.45
N GLU A 119 -2.29 20.67 8.41
CA GLU A 119 -2.99 21.66 7.61
C GLU A 119 -4.03 21.00 6.70
N THR A 120 -5.08 21.73 6.34
CA THR A 120 -6.23 21.18 5.61
C THR A 120 -6.58 22.01 4.40
N VAL A 121 -7.02 21.32 3.34
CA VAL A 121 -7.62 21.92 2.15
C VAL A 121 -9.12 21.71 2.24
N ALA A 122 -9.87 22.81 2.21
CA ALA A 122 -11.29 22.81 2.57
C ALA A 122 -12.20 22.09 1.55
N ALA A 123 -11.74 21.96 0.31
CA ALA A 123 -12.53 21.41 -0.77
C ALA A 123 -11.70 20.55 -1.71
N ARG A 124 -12.41 19.75 -2.51
CA ARG A 124 -11.85 19.04 -3.65
C ARG A 124 -11.20 20.02 -4.63
N VAL A 125 -10.11 19.61 -5.24
CA VAL A 125 -9.35 20.43 -6.21
C VAL A 125 -9.59 19.91 -7.61
N PRO A 126 -10.49 20.53 -8.41
CA PRO A 126 -10.65 20.19 -9.82
C PRO A 126 -9.49 20.79 -10.63
N VAL A 127 -8.76 19.96 -11.37
CA VAL A 127 -7.72 20.38 -12.33
C VAL A 127 -8.30 20.42 -13.75
N LYS A 128 -9.12 19.42 -14.09
CA LYS A 128 -9.99 19.37 -15.29
C LYS A 128 -11.28 18.60 -14.94
N SER A 129 -12.26 18.59 -15.83
CA SER A 129 -13.62 18.05 -15.58
C SER A 129 -13.66 16.62 -15.02
N ASP A 130 -12.70 15.78 -15.36
CA ASP A 130 -12.56 14.38 -14.95
C ASP A 130 -11.38 14.14 -13.98
N LEU A 131 -10.66 15.20 -13.58
CA LEU A 131 -9.48 15.13 -12.73
C LEU A 131 -9.68 15.98 -11.48
N VAL A 132 -10.19 15.32 -10.44
CA VAL A 132 -10.52 15.95 -9.16
C VAL A 132 -9.74 15.26 -8.05
N PHE A 133 -8.96 16.03 -7.30
CA PHE A 133 -8.19 15.56 -6.15
C PHE A 133 -8.98 15.75 -4.86
N GLN A 134 -9.05 14.70 -4.04
CA GLN A 134 -9.63 14.74 -2.70
C GLN A 134 -8.60 15.25 -1.69
N PRO A 135 -8.99 16.11 -0.74
CA PRO A 135 -8.07 16.56 0.30
C PRO A 135 -7.77 15.43 1.29
N LEU A 136 -6.51 15.30 1.66
CA LEU A 136 -6.02 14.45 2.75
C LEU A 136 -5.03 15.26 3.59
N SER A 137 -5.15 15.17 4.91
CA SER A 137 -4.23 15.82 5.85
C SER A 137 -3.47 14.77 6.63
N THR A 138 -2.18 15.02 6.85
CA THR A 138 -1.34 14.26 7.78
C THR A 138 -0.72 15.21 8.80
N ALA A 139 -0.65 14.79 10.06
CA ALA A 139 0.00 15.58 11.12
C ALA A 139 1.53 15.60 10.98
N ASP A 140 2.08 14.67 10.21
CA ASP A 140 3.51 14.52 9.99
C ASP A 140 4.08 15.74 9.23
N THR A 141 5.21 16.25 9.73
CA THR A 141 5.86 17.46 9.26
C THR A 141 6.99 17.19 8.27
N ASP A 142 7.40 15.93 8.14
CA ASP A 142 8.51 15.52 7.29
C ASP A 142 8.19 15.72 5.79
N PRO A 143 9.18 16.08 4.95
CA PRO A 143 8.97 16.34 3.53
C PRO A 143 8.37 15.18 2.72
N ASP A 144 8.58 13.93 3.16
CA ASP A 144 8.05 12.73 2.52
C ASP A 144 6.76 12.20 3.17
N ALA A 145 6.22 12.91 4.15
CA ALA A 145 4.91 12.61 4.73
C ALA A 145 3.79 12.49 3.69
N PRO A 146 3.72 13.33 2.62
CA PRO A 146 2.73 13.16 1.57
C PRO A 146 2.85 11.83 0.82
N LEU A 147 4.08 11.35 0.58
CA LEU A 147 4.31 10.07 -0.10
C LEU A 147 3.89 8.89 0.77
N ARG A 148 4.20 8.92 2.07
CA ARG A 148 3.76 7.89 3.03
C ARG A 148 2.23 7.85 3.16
N ALA A 149 1.58 9.01 3.22
CA ALA A 149 0.13 9.10 3.25
C ALA A 149 -0.53 8.60 1.95
N LEU A 150 0.10 8.83 0.79
CA LEU A 150 -0.35 8.27 -0.49
C LEU A 150 -0.24 6.74 -0.50
N GLN A 151 0.89 6.19 -0.02
CA GLN A 151 1.10 4.75 0.12
C GLN A 151 0.06 4.11 1.04
N GLU A 152 -0.21 4.73 2.18
CA GLU A 152 -1.23 4.25 3.13
C GLU A 152 -2.63 4.28 2.52
N SER A 153 -2.98 5.32 1.75
CA SER A 153 -4.26 5.36 1.04
C SER A 153 -4.38 4.24 0.00
N MET A 154 -3.31 3.94 -0.73
CA MET A 154 -3.26 2.82 -1.67
C MET A 154 -3.46 1.48 -0.95
N ARG A 155 -2.72 1.24 0.14
CA ARG A 155 -2.84 0.03 0.96
C ARG A 155 -4.25 -0.22 1.48
N ARG A 156 -4.95 0.85 1.90
CA ARG A 156 -6.36 0.76 2.32
C ARG A 156 -7.28 0.36 1.17
N GLU A 157 -7.02 0.84 -0.05
CA GLU A 157 -7.80 0.44 -1.22
C GLU A 157 -7.48 -1.00 -1.68
N GLU A 158 -6.24 -1.46 -1.57
CA GLU A 158 -5.85 -2.86 -1.78
C GLU A 158 -6.62 -3.77 -0.81
N GLU A 159 -6.60 -3.43 0.48
CA GLU A 159 -7.30 -4.18 1.51
C GLU A 159 -8.81 -4.22 1.27
N ARG A 160 -9.42 -3.09 0.89
CA ARG A 160 -10.85 -3.01 0.53
C ARG A 160 -11.17 -3.87 -0.69
N LYS A 161 -10.41 -3.73 -1.78
CA LYS A 161 -10.64 -4.48 -3.01
C LYS A 161 -10.42 -5.98 -2.79
N GLY A 162 -9.39 -6.35 -2.03
CA GLY A 162 -9.13 -7.72 -1.64
C GLY A 162 -10.27 -8.34 -0.83
N ARG A 163 -10.79 -7.63 0.18
CA ARG A 163 -11.97 -8.09 0.94
C ARG A 163 -13.22 -8.26 0.09
N ASP A 164 -13.51 -7.28 -0.77
CA ASP A 164 -14.67 -7.33 -1.66
C ASP A 164 -14.58 -8.57 -2.57
N LEU A 165 -13.41 -8.86 -3.14
CA LEU A 165 -13.20 -9.99 -4.02
C LEU A 165 -13.19 -11.34 -3.29
N ALA A 166 -12.65 -11.38 -2.07
CA ALA A 166 -12.60 -12.58 -1.25
C ALA A 166 -13.98 -13.02 -0.74
N SER A 167 -14.99 -12.13 -0.80
CA SER A 167 -16.40 -12.49 -0.56
C SER A 167 -17.03 -13.33 -1.67
N THR A 168 -16.34 -13.48 -2.81
CA THR A 168 -16.79 -14.32 -3.94
C THR A 168 -16.58 -15.80 -3.62
N ASP A 169 -17.59 -16.63 -3.89
CA ASP A 169 -17.50 -18.07 -3.67
C ASP A 169 -16.36 -18.72 -4.49
N GLY A 170 -15.62 -19.61 -3.85
CA GLY A 170 -14.45 -20.30 -4.42
C GLY A 170 -13.24 -19.41 -4.76
N ALA A 171 -13.22 -18.15 -4.32
CA ALA A 171 -12.11 -17.24 -4.57
C ALA A 171 -10.99 -17.35 -3.51
N LEU A 172 -9.75 -17.40 -3.97
CA LEU A 172 -8.54 -17.18 -3.19
C LEU A 172 -7.91 -15.86 -3.65
N VAL A 173 -7.81 -14.89 -2.76
CA VAL A 173 -7.18 -13.59 -3.03
C VAL A 173 -5.73 -13.61 -2.57
N ILE A 174 -4.84 -13.14 -3.42
CA ILE A 174 -3.42 -12.93 -3.15
C ILE A 174 -3.17 -11.42 -3.19
N ALA A 175 -2.87 -10.81 -2.05
CA ALA A 175 -2.51 -9.40 -1.93
C ALA A 175 -0.98 -9.24 -1.91
N ASP A 176 -0.45 -8.23 -2.60
CA ASP A 176 0.98 -7.93 -2.57
C ASP A 176 1.38 -7.27 -1.24
N GLY A 177 2.36 -7.84 -0.54
CA GLY A 177 2.85 -7.35 0.74
C GLY A 177 2.24 -8.01 2.00
N PRO A 178 2.65 -7.57 3.20
CA PRO A 178 2.20 -8.13 4.46
C PRO A 178 0.68 -7.99 4.65
N LEU A 179 0.03 -9.04 5.18
CA LEU A 179 -1.38 -8.95 5.54
C LEU A 179 -1.56 -8.09 6.79
N THR A 180 -2.12 -6.90 6.62
CA THR A 180 -2.49 -6.01 7.74
C THR A 180 -3.96 -6.19 8.15
N PHE A 181 -4.57 -7.34 7.87
CA PHE A 181 -5.97 -7.57 8.24
C PHE A 181 -6.10 -7.64 9.76
N ALA A 182 -6.76 -6.64 10.34
CA ALA A 182 -7.00 -6.55 11.78
C ALA A 182 -7.95 -7.63 12.33
N GLU A 183 -8.70 -8.32 11.46
CA GLU A 183 -9.62 -9.39 11.85
C GLU A 183 -9.40 -10.64 10.99
N PRO A 184 -9.44 -11.86 11.57
CA PRO A 184 -9.46 -13.10 10.81
C PRO A 184 -10.73 -13.16 9.98
N SER A 185 -10.66 -12.66 8.74
CA SER A 185 -11.79 -12.77 7.84
C SER A 185 -11.97 -14.24 7.47
N ARG A 186 -13.22 -14.72 7.41
CA ARG A 186 -13.54 -16.02 6.78
C ARG A 186 -13.20 -16.08 5.28
N ALA A 187 -12.73 -14.96 4.73
CA ALA A 187 -12.39 -14.81 3.34
C ALA A 187 -10.95 -15.31 3.11
N ALA A 188 -10.76 -16.13 2.07
CA ALA A 188 -9.46 -16.73 1.77
C ALA A 188 -8.53 -15.67 1.15
N VAL A 189 -7.83 -14.91 1.99
CA VAL A 189 -6.83 -13.93 1.55
C VAL A 189 -5.44 -14.31 2.05
N LEU A 190 -4.47 -14.31 1.16
CA LEU A 190 -3.05 -14.59 1.43
C LEU A 190 -2.21 -13.36 1.05
N GLY A 191 -1.29 -12.98 1.91
CA GLY A 191 -0.30 -11.95 1.60
C GLY A 191 0.89 -12.61 0.93
N TYR A 192 1.33 -12.05 -0.19
CA TYR A 192 2.49 -12.54 -0.91
C TYR A 192 3.65 -11.58 -0.71
N ILE A 193 4.69 -12.05 -0.03
CA ILE A 193 5.90 -11.29 0.25
C ILE A 193 6.96 -11.74 -0.76
N LYS A 194 7.36 -10.83 -1.66
CA LYS A 194 8.35 -11.09 -2.72
C LYS A 194 9.78 -10.70 -2.32
N SER A 195 9.93 -9.75 -1.38
CA SER A 195 11.21 -9.26 -0.88
C SER A 195 11.38 -9.61 0.60
N TYR A 196 12.52 -10.23 0.94
CA TYR A 196 12.86 -10.62 2.31
C TYR A 196 14.09 -9.83 2.77
N SER A 197 13.90 -8.79 3.58
CA SER A 197 14.99 -8.07 4.27
C SER A 197 15.07 -8.41 5.77
N GLY A 198 14.07 -9.12 6.32
CA GLY A 198 14.03 -9.61 7.70
C GLY A 198 13.89 -11.13 7.80
N CYS A 199 14.90 -11.82 8.36
CA CYS A 199 14.89 -13.27 8.56
C CYS A 199 13.73 -13.81 9.42
N THR A 200 12.68 -14.34 8.80
CA THR A 200 11.62 -15.11 9.50
C THR A 200 11.99 -16.58 9.76
N CYS A 201 13.17 -17.02 9.31
CA CYS A 201 13.71 -18.37 9.55
C CYS A 201 15.15 -18.29 10.12
N ARG A 202 15.60 -19.31 10.87
CA ARG A 202 17.03 -19.44 11.25
C ARG A 202 17.88 -19.75 10.01
N GLY A 203 19.13 -19.31 10.04
CA GLY A 203 20.11 -19.51 8.96
C GLY A 203 20.26 -20.97 8.49
N SER A 204 20.02 -21.95 9.37
CA SER A 204 20.08 -23.39 9.05
C SER A 204 18.91 -23.90 8.21
N ASP A 205 17.76 -23.22 8.25
CA ASP A 205 16.49 -23.75 7.72
C ASP A 205 16.25 -23.29 6.28
N TRP A 206 17.01 -22.28 5.81
CA TRP A 206 17.01 -21.82 4.43
C TRP A 206 17.40 -22.91 3.44
N THR A 207 18.31 -23.80 3.83
CA THR A 207 18.78 -24.92 3.02
C THR A 207 17.66 -25.92 2.69
N CYS A 208 16.60 -26.01 3.49
CA CYS A 208 15.47 -26.90 3.24
C CYS A 208 14.42 -26.32 2.27
N LEU A 209 14.42 -25.00 2.04
CA LEU A 209 13.40 -24.33 1.22
C LEU A 209 13.78 -24.21 -0.26
N LEU A 210 15.09 -24.27 -0.58
CA LEU A 210 15.59 -24.12 -1.96
C LEU A 210 16.04 -25.44 -2.61
N GLY A 211 16.03 -26.55 -1.86
CA GLY A 211 16.54 -27.84 -2.30
C GLY A 211 18.04 -27.97 -2.11
#